data_AF-A0A498JJP0-F1
#
_entry.id   AF-A0A498JJP0-F1
#
_cell.length_a   1.000
_cell.length_b   1.000
_cell.length_c   1.000
_cell.angle_alpha   90.00
_cell.angle_beta   90.00
_cell.angle_gamma   90.00
#
_symmetry.space_group_name_H-M   'P 1'
#
loop_
_entity.id
_entity.type
_entity.pdbx_description
1 polymer ?
#
loop_
_entity_poly.entity_id
_entity_poly.type
_entity_poly.pdbx_seq_one_letter_code
_entity_poly.pdbx_strand_id
1 'polypeptide(L)' 'MSNPKLIKEINLSVTIPVMAKACIGHFVNDQILEAIGVDYVDENEILTLPFVYSCWSAPETSSRPFDLYDT' A
#
# COMPACT_ATOMS: atom_id res chain seq x y z
N MET A 1 2.21 0.83 1.06
CA MET A 1 1.00 1.66 1.19
C MET A 1 1.07 2.82 0.20
N SER A 2 -0.05 3.15 -0.45
CA SER A 2 -0.18 4.33 -1.32
C SER A 2 -0.02 5.65 -0.55
N ASN A 3 0.24 6.77 -1.25
CA ASN A 3 0.40 8.08 -0.62
C ASN A 3 -0.88 8.47 0.16
N PRO A 4 -0.77 8.82 1.47
CA PRO A 4 -1.93 9.11 2.31
C PRO A 4 -2.77 10.30 1.82
N LYS A 5 -2.16 11.25 1.10
CA LYS A 5 -2.88 12.40 0.53
C LYS A 5 -3.89 11.97 -0.54
N LEU A 6 -3.49 11.04 -1.42
CA LEU A 6 -4.36 10.52 -2.48
C LEU A 6 -5.54 9.74 -1.89
N ILE A 7 -5.29 8.94 -0.85
CA ILE A 7 -6.35 8.17 -0.18
C ILE A 7 -7.41 9.12 0.39
N LYS A 8 -6.99 10.23 1.01
CA LYS A 8 -7.90 11.25 1.55
C LYS A 8 -8.72 11.94 0.46
N GLU A 9 -8.11 12.23 -0.69
CA GLU A 9 -8.81 12.83 -1.83
C GLU A 9 -9.88 11.87 -2.39
N ILE A 10 -9.57 10.59 -2.51
CA ILE A 10 -10.51 9.55 -2.94
C ILE A 10 -11.66 9.44 -1.94
N ASN A 11 -11.36 9.37 -0.63
CA ASN A 11 -12.36 9.24 0.43
C ASN A 11 -13.38 10.39 0.43
N LEU A 12 -12.96 11.60 0.03
CA LEU A 12 -13.86 12.75 -0.10
C LEU A 12 -14.64 12.76 -1.43
N SER A 13 -14.15 12.06 -2.45
CA SER A 13 -14.73 12.06 -3.78
C SER A 13 -15.83 11.02 -3.97
N VAL A 14 -15.86 9.95 -3.17
CA VAL A 14 -16.78 8.82 -3.36
C VAL A 14 -17.63 8.55 -2.13
N THR A 15 -18.83 8.01 -2.33
CA THR A 15 -19.75 7.60 -1.25
C THR A 15 -19.72 6.08 -0.99
N ILE A 16 -18.94 5.35 -1.80
CA ILE A 16 -18.75 3.90 -1.68
C ILE A 16 -17.63 3.68 -0.65
N PRO A 17 -17.71 2.62 0.18
CA PRO A 17 -16.63 2.30 1.13
C PRO A 17 -15.28 2.16 0.42
N VAL A 18 -14.26 2.81 0.97
CA VAL A 18 -12.91 2.84 0.42
C VAL A 18 -12.05 1.79 1.12
N MET A 19 -11.32 1.02 0.32
CA MET A 19 -10.35 0.05 0.82
C MET A 19 -8.93 0.53 0.51
N ALA A 20 -8.04 0.43 1.48
CA ALA A 20 -6.62 0.73 1.30
C ALA A 20 -5.75 -0.48 1.59
N LYS A 21 -4.71 -0.66 0.76
CA LYS A 21 -3.80 -1.80 0.87
C LYS A 21 -2.64 -1.50 1.82
N ALA A 22 -2.41 -2.43 2.75
CA ALA A 22 -1.29 -2.43 3.68
C ALA A 22 -0.37 -3.65 3.43
N CYS A 23 0.87 -3.56 3.91
CA CYS A 23 1.80 -4.69 3.90
C CYS A 23 1.52 -5.56 5.13
N ILE A 24 1.57 -6.88 4.98
CA ILE A 24 1.39 -7.81 6.10
C ILE A 24 2.37 -7.49 7.24
N GLY A 25 1.83 -7.34 8.46
CA GLY A 25 2.61 -7.11 9.68
C GLY A 25 3.25 -5.72 9.82
N HIS A 26 2.91 -4.76 8.94
CA HIS A 26 3.40 -3.39 9.02
C HIS A 26 2.41 -2.50 9.78
N PHE A 27 2.36 -2.68 11.10
CA PHE A 27 1.42 -2.01 12.02
C PHE A 27 1.38 -0.48 11.90
N VAL A 28 2.50 0.17 11.54
CA VAL A 28 2.55 1.63 11.34
C VAL A 28 1.67 2.08 10.17
N ASN A 29 1.56 1.28 9.10
CA ASN A 29 0.68 1.62 7.98
C ASN A 29 -0.78 1.53 8.42
N ASP A 30 -1.13 0.53 9.22
CA ASP A 30 -2.51 0.34 9.69
C ASP A 30 -2.94 1.52 10.58
N GLN A 31 -2.05 1.98 11.47
CA GLN A 31 -2.28 3.19 12.27
C GLN A 31 -2.48 4.43 11.41
N ILE A 32 -1.71 4.58 10.32
CA ILE A 32 -1.86 5.72 9.40
C ILE A 32 -3.19 5.63 8.65
N LEU A 33 -3.59 4.45 8.19
CA LEU A 33 -4.85 4.23 7.48
C LEU A 33 -6.07 4.41 8.39
N GLU A 34 -5.98 3.96 9.64
CA GLU A 34 -7.00 4.20 10.68
C GLU A 34 -7.16 5.71 10.96
N ALA A 35 -6.05 6.44 11.07
CA ALA A 35 -6.08 7.90 11.26
C ALA A 35 -6.67 8.67 10.07
N ILE A 36 -6.60 8.12 8.85
CA ILE A 36 -7.20 8.69 7.63
C ILE A 36 -8.71 8.38 7.55
N GLY A 37 -9.19 7.37 8.28
CA GLY A 37 -10.59 6.96 8.29
C GLY A 37 -10.97 6.13 7.07
N VAL A 38 -10.13 5.17 6.70
CA VAL A 38 -10.45 4.18 5.65
C VAL A 38 -11.38 3.11 6.24
N ASP A 39 -12.38 2.67 5.48
CA ASP A 39 -13.37 1.71 5.96
C ASP A 39 -12.80 0.30 6.11
N TYR A 40 -11.88 -0.10 5.22
CA TYR A 40 -11.26 -1.41 5.21
C TYR A 40 -9.76 -1.35 4.91
N VAL A 41 -8.99 -2.10 5.69
CA VAL A 41 -7.56 -2.32 5.47
C VAL A 41 -7.34 -3.70 4.88
N ASP A 42 -6.62 -3.78 3.77
CA ASP A 42 -6.32 -5.00 3.04
C ASP A 42 -4.83 -5.33 3.13
N GLU A 43 -4.46 -6.18 4.10
CA GLU A 43 -3.10 -6.68 4.24
C GLU A 43 -2.80 -7.72 3.15
N ASN A 44 -1.97 -7.33 2.19
CA ASN A 44 -1.60 -8.18 1.05
C ASN A 44 -0.12 -8.54 1.08
N GLU A 45 0.20 -9.81 0.87
CA GLU A 45 1.57 -10.31 0.65
C GLU A 45 2.19 -9.82 -0.67
N ILE A 46 1.34 -9.40 -1.61
CA ILE A 46 1.73 -8.91 -2.94
C ILE A 46 2.37 -7.51 -2.83
N LEU A 47 2.04 -6.73 -1.80
CA LEU A 47 2.82 -5.54 -1.50
C LEU A 47 4.16 -6.01 -0.95
N THR A 48 5.20 -5.90 -1.79
CA THR A 48 6.58 -6.30 -1.49
C THR A 48 6.96 -5.88 -0.08
N LEU A 49 7.44 -6.85 0.69
CA LEU A 49 7.81 -6.69 2.09
C LEU A 49 8.72 -5.46 2.25
N PRO A 50 8.54 -4.66 3.31
CA PRO A 50 9.28 -3.40 3.49
C PRO A 50 10.81 -3.57 3.57
N PHE A 51 11.30 -4.81 3.75
CA PHE A 51 12.72 -5.13 3.75
C PHE A 51 13.33 -5.32 2.35
N VAL A 52 12.51 -5.57 1.32
CA VAL A 52 12.93 -5.69 -0.07
C VAL A 52 12.11 -4.71 -0.92
N TYR A 53 12.71 -3.53 -1.10
CA TYR A 53 12.37 -2.50 -2.08
C TYR A 53 11.09 -1.68 -1.82
N SER A 54 11.33 -0.42 -1.46
CA SER A 54 10.60 0.77 -1.90
C SER A 54 9.06 0.76 -1.81
N CYS A 55 8.52 1.30 -0.72
CA CYS A 55 7.13 1.77 -0.71
C CYS A 55 6.97 3.27 -0.40
N TRP A 56 8.07 4.01 -0.32
CA TRP A 56 8.05 5.48 -0.20
C TRP A 56 8.92 6.20 -1.22
N SER A 57 9.69 5.48 -2.03
CA SER A 57 10.54 6.07 -3.07
C SER A 57 10.83 5.02 -4.14
N ALA A 58 10.04 5.02 -5.19
CA ALA A 58 10.48 4.50 -6.47
C ALA A 58 10.08 5.54 -7.52
N PRO A 59 11.00 6.42 -7.96
CA PRO A 59 10.85 7.02 -9.28
C PRO A 59 10.84 5.87 -10.30
N GLU A 60 10.06 6.04 -11.35
CA GLU A 60 9.91 5.11 -12.46
C GLU A 60 11.28 4.69 -13.02
N THR A 61 11.85 3.58 -12.54
CA THR A 61 12.99 2.93 -13.18
C THR A 61 12.78 1.43 -13.22
N SER A 62 12.56 0.99 -14.45
CA SER A 62 12.70 -0.36 -14.98
C SER A 62 13.73 -1.24 -14.25
N SER A 63 13.25 -2.30 -13.61
CA SER A 63 13.79 -3.65 -13.74
C SER A 63 12.88 -4.56 -12.92
N ARG A 64 12.25 -5.53 -13.58
CA ARG A 64 11.44 -6.54 -12.91
C ARG A 64 12.34 -7.26 -11.90
N PRO A 65 11.92 -7.50 -10.65
CA PRO A 65 12.65 -8.42 -9.80
C PRO A 65 12.58 -9.80 -10.46
N PHE A 66 13.75 -10.43 -10.60
CA PHE A 66 13.92 -11.76 -11.17
C PHE A 66 13.02 -12.74 -10.40
N ASP A 67 11.98 -13.26 -11.07
CA ASP A 67 11.00 -14.17 -10.48
C ASP A 67 11.73 -15.45 -10.03
N LEU A 68 11.68 -15.73 -8.73
CA LEU A 68 12.33 -16.90 -8.11
C LEU A 68 11.56 -18.22 -8.37
N TYR A 69 10.83 -18.29 -9.49
CA TYR A 69 10.03 -19.43 -9.94
C TYR A 69 10.33 -19.83 -11.39
N ASP A 70 11.53 -19.52 -11.91
CA ASP A 70 12.06 -20.06 -13.18
C ASP A 70 13.09 -21.19 -12.91
N THR A 71 12.61 -22.30 -12.32
CA THR A 71 13.27 -23.63 -12.38
C THR A 71 12.25 -24.72 -12.57
#